data_AF-A0A926NDU8-F1
#
_entry.id   AF-A0A926NDU8-F1
#
_cell.length_a   1.000
_cell.length_b   1.000
_cell.length_c   1.000
_cell.angle_alpha   90.00
_cell.angle_beta   90.00
_cell.angle_gamma   90.00
#
_symmetry.space_group_name_H-M   'P 1'
#
loop_
_entity.id
_entity.type
_entity.pdbx_description
1 polymer ?
#
loop_
_entity_poly.entity_id
_entity_poly.type
_entity_poly.pdbx_seq_one_letter_code
_entity_poly.pdbx_strand_id
1 'polypeptide(L)'
;MFILFAFVAYQSFLFIKEYPGSADQVEYEVNAETLPTELHPFVAEKTEILKEKTAEKGITILITDDYRSFEEQDKLYDKGRKTPGNVVTHMEGGESYHNFGLAVDFALQLENGNVIWDTEYDGNNNGQSDWFEVAEIAKELGFEWGGDWRGFRDYPHLQMDFGLTINDLQEGKRPKYPG
;
A
#
# COMPACT_ATOMS: atom_id res chain seq x y z
N MET A 1 0.94 -57.84 -43.22
CA MET A 1 1.40 -57.86 -41.82
C MET A 1 2.77 -57.22 -41.77
N PHE A 2 2.81 -55.91 -41.48
CA PHE A 2 3.91 -55.11 -40.92
C PHE A 2 3.35 -53.67 -40.89
N ILE A 3 3.03 -53.18 -39.70
CA ILE A 3 2.49 -51.84 -39.47
C ILE A 3 3.68 -50.88 -39.39
N LEU A 4 3.79 -49.96 -40.34
CA LEU A 4 4.73 -48.83 -40.28
C LEU A 4 4.09 -47.72 -39.44
N PHE A 5 4.62 -47.45 -38.25
CA PHE A 5 4.30 -46.23 -37.52
C PHE A 5 5.14 -45.08 -38.08
N ALA A 6 4.49 -44.16 -38.80
CA ALA A 6 5.07 -42.86 -39.13
C ALA A 6 4.93 -41.93 -37.91
N PHE A 7 6.05 -41.51 -37.32
CA PHE A 7 6.08 -40.43 -36.35
C PHE A 7 5.92 -39.10 -37.11
N VAL A 8 4.73 -38.50 -37.04
CA VAL A 8 4.54 -37.09 -37.39
C VAL A 8 4.86 -36.29 -36.14
N ALA A 9 5.99 -35.59 -36.15
CA ALA A 9 6.34 -34.63 -35.10
C ALA A 9 5.37 -33.44 -35.19
N TYR A 10 4.43 -33.36 -34.26
CA TYR A 10 3.64 -32.15 -34.03
C TYR A 10 4.56 -31.12 -33.38
N GLN A 11 5.15 -30.24 -34.19
CA GLN A 11 5.77 -29.02 -33.68
C GLN A 11 4.61 -28.11 -33.24
N SER A 12 4.19 -28.26 -31.99
CA SER A 12 3.37 -27.25 -31.32
C SER A 12 4.20 -25.98 -31.21
N PHE A 13 3.94 -25.02 -32.10
CA PHE A 13 4.32 -23.62 -31.89
C PHE A 13 3.60 -23.14 -30.61
N LEU A 14 4.27 -23.25 -29.47
CA LEU A 14 3.93 -22.45 -28.31
C LEU A 14 4.34 -21.02 -28.67
N PHE A 15 3.37 -20.23 -29.13
CA PHE A 15 3.46 -18.78 -29.10
C PHE A 15 3.56 -18.38 -27.63
N ILE A 16 4.79 -18.30 -27.11
CA ILE A 16 5.07 -17.60 -25.88
C ILE A 16 4.78 -16.14 -26.21
N LYS A 17 3.65 -15.65 -25.71
CA LYS A 17 3.32 -14.23 -25.70
C LYS A 17 4.41 -13.56 -24.87
N GLU A 18 5.36 -12.95 -25.54
CA GLU A 18 6.42 -12.15 -24.97
C GLU A 18 5.75 -11.01 -24.19
N TYR A 19 5.78 -11.09 -22.87
CA TYR A 19 5.39 -10.00 -21.98
C TYR A 19 6.65 -9.16 -21.72
N PRO A 20 6.80 -7.96 -22.31
CA PRO A 20 7.89 -7.08 -21.97
C PRO A 20 7.58 -6.45 -20.61
N GLY A 21 8.24 -6.93 -19.57
CA GLY A 21 8.07 -6.47 -18.19
C GLY A 21 8.83 -7.37 -17.24
N SER A 22 10.16 -7.38 -17.38
CA SER A 22 11.06 -7.98 -16.40
C SER A 22 10.75 -7.38 -15.03
N ALA A 23 10.42 -8.25 -14.06
CA ALA A 23 10.43 -7.90 -12.66
C ALA A 23 11.86 -7.48 -12.29
N ASP A 24 12.10 -6.17 -12.29
CA ASP A 24 13.32 -5.61 -11.74
C ASP A 24 13.45 -6.09 -10.30
N GLN A 25 14.64 -6.60 -9.99
CA GLN A 25 15.02 -7.14 -8.70
C GLN A 25 14.85 -6.03 -7.66
N VAL A 26 13.80 -6.07 -6.83
CA VAL A 26 13.75 -5.23 -5.64
C VAL A 26 14.91 -5.67 -4.75
N GLU A 27 15.98 -4.87 -4.72
CA GLU A 27 17.10 -5.13 -3.83
C GLU A 27 16.68 -4.79 -2.41
N TYR A 28 16.95 -5.70 -1.46
CA TYR A 28 16.70 -5.48 -0.04
C TYR A 28 18.01 -5.35 0.72
N GLU A 29 18.02 -4.55 1.78
CA GLU A 29 19.08 -4.57 2.78
C GLU A 29 18.64 -5.39 3.99
N VAL A 30 19.55 -6.21 4.49
CA VAL A 30 19.37 -6.82 5.81
C VAL A 30 20.10 -5.92 6.79
N ASN A 31 19.34 -5.08 7.49
CA ASN A 31 19.84 -4.28 8.60
C ASN A 31 18.89 -4.45 9.79
N ALA A 32 19.15 -5.49 10.58
CA ALA A 32 18.40 -5.76 11.81
C ALA A 32 18.78 -4.80 12.96
N GLU A 33 19.79 -3.94 12.79
CA GLU A 33 20.34 -3.13 13.88
C GLU A 33 19.67 -1.74 14.01
N THR A 34 18.92 -1.28 13.00
CA THR A 34 18.19 0.00 13.09
C THR A 34 16.77 -0.11 12.54
N LEU A 35 15.79 -0.03 13.43
CA LEU A 35 14.39 0.17 13.05
C LEU A 35 14.23 1.53 12.32
N PRO A 36 13.33 1.62 11.33
CA PRO A 36 12.99 2.91 10.73
C PRO A 36 12.48 3.89 11.79
N THR A 37 12.73 5.17 11.59
CA THR A 37 12.27 6.25 12.48
C THR A 37 11.43 7.29 11.74
N GLU A 38 11.17 7.07 10.46
CA GLU A 38 10.47 7.97 9.56
C GLU A 38 9.92 7.19 8.35
N LEU A 39 9.11 7.86 7.53
CA LEU A 39 8.57 7.31 6.30
C LEU A 39 9.69 7.02 5.29
N HIS A 40 9.62 5.86 4.63
CA HIS A 40 10.60 5.49 3.61
C HIS A 40 10.59 6.51 2.46
N PRO A 41 11.75 6.98 1.97
CA PRO A 41 11.79 8.10 1.03
C PRO A 41 11.01 7.87 -0.28
N PHE A 42 10.96 6.63 -0.77
CA PHE A 42 10.16 6.31 -1.97
C PHE A 42 8.66 6.43 -1.69
N VAL A 43 8.22 6.00 -0.50
CA VAL A 43 6.83 6.12 -0.08
C VAL A 43 6.47 7.59 0.12
N ALA A 44 7.38 8.38 0.70
CA ALA A 44 7.23 9.83 0.83
C ALA A 44 7.09 10.52 -0.54
N GLU A 45 7.97 10.21 -1.49
CA GLU A 45 7.89 10.74 -2.87
C GLU A 45 6.55 10.40 -3.53
N LYS A 46 6.11 9.14 -3.47
CA LYS A 46 4.85 8.71 -4.06
C LYS A 46 3.64 9.33 -3.35
N THR A 47 3.75 9.60 -2.06
CA THR A 47 2.72 10.30 -1.28
C THR A 47 2.58 11.76 -1.73
N GLU A 48 3.68 12.46 -2.01
CA GLU A 48 3.59 13.82 -2.55
C GLU A 48 3.04 13.84 -3.98
N ILE A 49 3.45 12.91 -4.84
CA ILE A 49 2.87 12.75 -6.19
C ILE A 49 1.37 12.44 -6.11
N LEU A 50 0.93 11.63 -5.14
CA LEU A 50 -0.49 11.37 -4.91
C LEU A 50 -1.25 12.67 -4.62
N LYS A 51 -0.74 13.48 -3.69
CA LYS A 51 -1.36 14.78 -3.31
C LYS A 51 -1.45 15.72 -4.50
N GLU A 52 -0.42 15.79 -5.33
CA GLU A 52 -0.41 16.58 -6.57
C GLU A 52 -1.48 16.09 -7.55
N LYS A 53 -1.51 14.78 -7.85
CA LYS A 53 -2.47 14.18 -8.80
C LYS A 53 -3.91 14.28 -8.34
N THR A 54 -4.19 14.14 -7.05
CA THR A 54 -5.55 14.32 -6.52
C THR A 54 -5.97 15.79 -6.60
N ALA A 55 -5.05 16.72 -6.29
CA ALA A 55 -5.32 18.14 -6.36
C ALA A 55 -5.61 18.60 -7.81
N GLU A 56 -4.94 18.03 -8.81
CA GLU A 56 -5.26 18.26 -10.24
C GLU A 56 -6.70 17.88 -10.60
N LYS A 57 -7.32 16.96 -9.84
CA LYS A 57 -8.73 16.56 -9.99
C LYS A 57 -9.69 17.33 -9.07
N GLY A 58 -9.20 18.35 -8.37
CA GLY A 58 -10.00 19.11 -7.41
C GLY A 58 -10.22 18.39 -6.07
N ILE A 59 -9.44 17.35 -5.77
CA ILE A 59 -9.53 16.58 -4.53
C ILE A 59 -8.31 16.88 -3.67
N THR A 60 -8.53 17.52 -2.51
CA THR A 60 -7.46 17.75 -1.54
C THR A 60 -7.46 16.65 -0.48
N ILE A 61 -6.30 16.05 -0.24
CA ILE A 61 -6.11 15.04 0.80
C ILE A 61 -5.15 15.52 1.88
N LEU A 62 -5.36 15.02 3.10
CA LEU A 62 -4.45 15.18 4.23
C LEU A 62 -3.89 13.81 4.61
N ILE A 63 -2.58 13.73 4.80
CA ILE A 63 -1.95 12.56 5.42
C ILE A 63 -2.13 12.68 6.93
N THR A 64 -2.85 11.74 7.51
CA THR A 64 -3.27 11.73 8.92
C THR A 64 -2.36 10.89 9.80
N ASP A 65 -1.69 9.91 9.22
CA ASP A 65 -0.68 9.09 9.88
C ASP A 65 0.33 8.60 8.83
N ASP A 66 1.58 8.41 9.24
CA ASP A 66 2.66 7.96 8.37
C ASP A 66 3.54 6.93 9.11
N TYR A 67 4.77 7.27 9.48
CA TYR A 67 5.56 6.41 10.33
C TYR A 67 5.02 6.45 11.76
N ARG A 68 4.83 5.26 12.34
CA ARG A 68 4.38 5.08 13.72
C ARG A 68 5.32 4.15 14.45
N SER A 69 5.93 4.58 15.56
CA SER A 69 6.79 3.68 16.35
C SER A 69 6.03 2.49 16.91
N PHE A 70 6.75 1.44 17.34
CA PHE A 70 6.14 0.24 17.92
C PHE A 70 5.35 0.59 19.20
N GLU A 71 5.89 1.51 20.02
CA GLU A 71 5.23 1.96 21.25
C GLU A 71 3.93 2.74 20.95
N GLU A 72 3.92 3.58 19.91
CA GLU A 72 2.72 4.30 19.48
C GLU A 72 1.66 3.34 18.94
N GLN A 73 2.07 2.31 18.20
CA GLN A 73 1.18 1.26 17.72
C GLN A 73 0.56 0.46 18.88
N ASP A 74 1.36 0.08 19.88
CA ASP A 74 0.84 -0.60 21.08
C ASP A 74 -0.19 0.27 21.81
N LYS A 75 0.04 1.58 21.91
CA LYS A 75 -0.93 2.52 22.48
C LYS A 75 -2.24 2.55 21.68
N LEU A 76 -2.19 2.46 20.36
CA LEU A 76 -3.39 2.35 19.51
C LEU A 76 -4.09 1.01 19.68
N TYR A 77 -3.33 -0.09 19.72
CA TYR A 77 -3.85 -1.42 19.97
C TYR A 77 -4.58 -1.50 21.32
N ASP A 78 -4.07 -0.82 22.35
CA ASP A 78 -4.68 -0.79 23.67
C ASP A 78 -6.02 -0.03 23.73
N LYS A 79 -6.36 0.82 22.74
CA LYS A 79 -7.66 1.53 22.69
C LYS A 79 -8.82 0.56 22.48
N GLY A 80 -9.86 0.71 23.28
CA GLY A 80 -11.02 -0.20 23.30
C GLY A 80 -10.73 -1.57 23.94
N ARG A 81 -9.48 -1.85 24.33
CA ARG A 81 -9.05 -3.10 25.00
C ARG A 81 -8.65 -2.85 26.45
N LYS A 82 -7.59 -2.06 26.65
CA LYS A 82 -7.04 -1.68 27.96
C LYS A 82 -7.33 -0.22 28.33
N THR A 83 -7.60 0.63 27.33
CA THR A 83 -7.96 2.04 27.51
C THR A 83 -9.30 2.36 26.85
N PRO A 84 -10.06 3.36 27.34
CA PRO A 84 -11.34 3.73 26.71
C PRO A 84 -11.17 4.20 25.26
N GLY A 85 -12.18 3.94 24.43
CA GLY A 85 -12.22 4.33 23.02
C GLY A 85 -12.71 3.20 22.13
N ASN A 86 -12.82 3.46 20.84
CA ASN A 86 -13.09 2.43 19.85
C ASN A 86 -11.79 1.68 19.52
N VAL A 87 -11.92 0.40 19.16
CA VAL A 87 -10.81 -0.34 18.55
C VAL A 87 -10.53 0.28 17.19
N VAL A 88 -9.31 0.80 17.02
CA VAL A 88 -8.85 1.45 15.78
C VAL A 88 -7.84 0.60 15.00
N THR A 89 -7.30 -0.45 15.60
CA THR A 89 -6.38 -1.39 14.95
C THR A 89 -6.45 -2.77 15.60
N HIS A 90 -6.06 -3.79 14.85
CA HIS A 90 -5.92 -5.18 15.31
C HIS A 90 -4.46 -5.64 15.39
N MET A 91 -3.51 -4.76 15.05
CA MET A 91 -2.08 -5.08 14.96
C MET A 91 -1.32 -4.50 16.16
N GLU A 92 -0.48 -5.30 16.80
CA GLU A 92 0.43 -4.86 17.86
C GLU A 92 1.67 -4.15 17.27
N GLY A 93 2.52 -3.57 18.12
CA GLY A 93 3.77 -2.95 17.72
C GLY A 93 4.67 -3.90 16.94
N GLY A 94 5.06 -3.50 15.74
CA GLY A 94 5.87 -4.30 14.82
C GLY A 94 5.05 -5.20 13.90
N GLU A 95 3.72 -5.15 13.95
CA GLU A 95 2.82 -5.92 13.08
C GLU A 95 2.15 -5.04 12.00
N SER A 96 2.49 -3.76 11.92
CA SER A 96 1.95 -2.80 10.95
C SER A 96 3.05 -2.26 10.03
N TYR A 97 2.73 -2.05 8.75
CA TYR A 97 3.64 -1.40 7.79
C TYR A 97 3.98 0.05 8.18
N HIS A 98 3.12 0.74 8.95
CA HIS A 98 3.45 2.04 9.55
C HIS A 98 4.68 1.95 10.46
N ASN A 99 4.88 0.82 11.13
CA ASN A 99 6.03 0.59 12.02
C ASN A 99 7.36 0.49 11.29
N PHE A 100 7.32 0.32 9.98
CA PHE A 100 8.48 0.21 9.13
C PHE A 100 8.59 1.38 8.14
N GLY A 101 7.73 2.40 8.29
CA GLY A 101 7.73 3.57 7.39
C GLY A 101 7.24 3.24 5.98
N LEU A 102 6.38 2.24 5.83
CA LEU A 102 5.93 1.72 4.53
C LEU A 102 4.45 1.95 4.25
N ALA A 103 3.77 2.74 5.08
CA ALA A 103 2.35 3.05 4.95
C ALA A 103 2.03 4.49 5.33
N VAL A 104 0.92 4.99 4.80
CA VAL A 104 0.31 6.27 5.13
C VAL A 104 -1.21 6.11 5.21
N ASP A 105 -1.84 6.87 6.11
CA ASP A 105 -3.28 6.99 6.20
C ASP A 105 -3.72 8.35 5.66
N PHE A 106 -4.72 8.39 4.77
CA PHE A 106 -5.25 9.65 4.25
C PHE A 106 -6.68 9.94 4.70
N ALA A 107 -7.05 11.21 4.64
CA ALA A 107 -8.42 11.68 4.73
C ALA A 107 -8.68 12.79 3.70
N LEU A 108 -9.95 13.04 3.38
CA LEU A 108 -10.32 14.15 2.50
C LEU A 108 -10.30 15.46 3.29
N GLN A 109 -9.70 16.49 2.71
CA GLN A 109 -9.71 17.85 3.25
C GLN A 109 -10.58 18.75 2.38
N LEU A 110 -11.61 19.32 2.98
CA LEU A 110 -12.54 20.24 2.33
C LEU A 110 -11.93 21.63 2.16
N GLU A 111 -12.48 22.43 1.25
CA GLU A 111 -12.02 23.81 0.99
C GLU A 111 -12.05 24.71 2.23
N ASN A 112 -12.95 24.43 3.19
CA ASN A 112 -13.05 25.16 4.45
C ASN A 112 -12.03 24.70 5.52
N GLY A 113 -11.15 23.76 5.18
CA GLY A 113 -10.14 23.16 6.05
C GLY A 113 -10.63 21.98 6.89
N ASN A 114 -11.92 21.63 6.85
CA ASN A 114 -12.43 20.46 7.57
C ASN A 114 -11.87 19.17 6.99
N VAL A 115 -11.58 18.21 7.85
CA VAL A 115 -11.12 16.86 7.47
C VAL A 115 -12.26 15.88 7.70
N ILE A 116 -12.56 15.05 6.69
CA ILE A 116 -13.65 14.08 6.73
C ILE A 116 -13.17 12.69 6.33
N TRP A 117 -13.81 11.67 6.91
CA TRP A 117 -13.63 10.24 6.60
C TRP A 117 -14.87 9.66 5.90
N ASP A 118 -15.47 10.43 5.00
CA ASP A 118 -16.66 10.03 4.26
C ASP A 118 -16.25 9.42 2.92
N THR A 119 -16.41 8.09 2.80
CA THR A 119 -16.06 7.34 1.60
C THR A 119 -17.04 7.55 0.45
N GLU A 120 -18.16 8.23 0.65
CA GLU A 120 -19.17 8.51 -0.38
C GLU A 120 -19.17 9.97 -0.83
N TYR A 121 -18.29 10.80 -0.27
CA TYR A 121 -18.20 12.22 -0.60
C TYR A 121 -17.71 12.45 -2.03
N ASP A 122 -18.42 13.31 -2.77
CA ASP A 122 -18.11 13.75 -4.14
C ASP A 122 -18.00 15.29 -4.14
N GLY A 123 -16.84 15.80 -3.74
CA GLY A 123 -16.58 17.24 -3.63
C GLY A 123 -16.27 17.89 -4.96
N ASN A 124 -15.70 17.13 -5.91
CA ASN A 124 -15.42 17.62 -7.26
C ASN A 124 -16.68 17.60 -8.17
N ASN A 125 -17.79 17.02 -7.70
CA ASN A 125 -19.09 16.92 -8.37
C ASN A 125 -19.04 16.20 -9.71
N ASN A 126 -18.17 15.20 -9.86
CA ASN A 126 -18.04 14.42 -11.09
C ASN A 126 -18.92 13.16 -11.12
N GLY A 127 -19.66 12.89 -10.04
CA GLY A 127 -20.53 11.72 -9.90
C GLY A 127 -19.82 10.47 -9.38
N GLN A 128 -18.57 10.59 -8.93
CA GLN A 128 -17.78 9.52 -8.31
C GLN A 128 -17.35 9.95 -6.91
N SER A 129 -17.12 8.98 -6.04
CA SER A 129 -16.56 9.28 -4.72
C SER A 129 -15.10 9.71 -4.84
N ASP A 130 -14.78 10.87 -4.27
CA ASP A 130 -13.42 11.38 -4.17
C ASP A 130 -12.51 10.38 -3.46
N TRP A 131 -13.02 9.66 -2.45
CA TRP A 131 -12.23 8.68 -1.68
C TRP A 131 -11.73 7.53 -2.58
N PHE A 132 -12.61 6.99 -3.41
CA PHE A 132 -12.26 5.92 -4.34
C PHE A 132 -11.39 6.44 -5.48
N GLU A 133 -11.58 7.68 -5.93
CA GLU A 133 -10.67 8.29 -6.90
C GLU A 133 -9.24 8.44 -6.35
N VAL A 134 -9.07 8.87 -5.09
CA VAL A 134 -7.76 8.89 -4.42
C VAL A 134 -7.15 7.50 -4.37
N ALA A 135 -7.94 6.48 -3.99
CA ALA A 135 -7.48 5.10 -3.91
C ALA A 135 -7.02 4.54 -5.27
N GLU A 136 -7.76 4.80 -6.36
CA GLU A 136 -7.35 4.38 -7.70
C GLU A 136 -6.04 5.06 -8.14
N ILE A 137 -5.88 6.36 -7.89
CA ILE A 137 -4.63 7.08 -8.20
C ILE A 137 -3.48 6.52 -7.36
N ALA A 138 -3.71 6.24 -6.09
CA ALA A 138 -2.69 5.64 -5.22
C ALA A 138 -2.25 4.26 -5.77
N LYS A 139 -3.19 3.44 -6.23
CA LYS A 139 -2.89 2.15 -6.88
C LYS A 139 -2.10 2.32 -8.17
N GLU A 140 -2.42 3.32 -9.00
CA GLU A 140 -1.62 3.65 -10.19
C GLU A 140 -0.18 4.05 -9.85
N LEU A 141 0.04 4.64 -8.66
CA LEU A 141 1.37 4.99 -8.15
C LEU A 141 2.11 3.82 -7.48
N GLY A 142 1.47 2.65 -7.36
CA GLY A 142 2.05 1.44 -6.80
C GLY A 142 1.70 1.17 -5.33
N PHE A 143 0.76 1.92 -4.73
CA PHE A 143 0.24 1.58 -3.41
C PHE A 143 -0.73 0.41 -3.47
N GLU A 144 -0.71 -0.45 -2.46
CA GLU A 144 -1.85 -1.26 -2.10
C GLU A 144 -2.80 -0.45 -1.21
N TRP A 145 -4.10 -0.68 -1.36
CA TRP A 145 -5.12 0.04 -0.60
C TRP A 145 -5.87 -0.87 0.36
N GLY A 146 -6.00 -0.45 1.62
CA GLY A 146 -6.68 -1.20 2.67
C GLY A 146 -8.19 -1.37 2.46
N GLY A 147 -8.81 -0.53 1.62
CA GLY A 147 -10.20 -0.70 1.19
C GLY A 147 -10.45 -1.95 0.34
N ASP A 148 -9.41 -2.48 -0.33
CA ASP A 148 -9.49 -3.69 -1.16
C ASP A 148 -9.32 -4.99 -0.34
N TRP A 149 -9.01 -4.89 0.96
CA TRP A 149 -8.85 -6.06 1.81
C TRP A 149 -10.17 -6.84 1.97
N ARG A 150 -10.07 -8.18 1.96
CA ARG A 150 -11.23 -9.07 2.09
C ARG A 150 -11.80 -9.12 3.51
N GLY A 151 -10.98 -8.80 4.50
CA GLY A 151 -11.32 -8.86 5.92
C GLY A 151 -11.76 -7.49 6.47
N PHE A 152 -11.12 -7.09 7.57
CA PHE A 152 -11.28 -5.74 8.12
C PHE A 152 -10.73 -4.73 7.10
N ARG A 153 -11.62 -4.00 6.44
CA ARG A 153 -11.24 -2.95 5.48
C ARG A 153 -10.81 -1.71 6.21
N ASP A 154 -9.64 -1.22 5.83
CA ASP A 154 -9.07 0.01 6.37
C ASP A 154 -9.00 1.05 5.24
N TYR A 155 -10.07 1.83 5.11
CA TYR A 155 -10.26 2.74 3.98
C TYR A 155 -9.23 3.88 3.88
N PRO A 156 -8.70 4.43 4.99
CA PRO A 156 -7.58 5.40 4.96
C PRO A 156 -6.24 4.82 4.51
N HIS A 157 -6.03 3.51 4.71
CA HIS A 157 -4.69 2.90 4.67
C HIS A 157 -4.17 2.68 3.26
N LEU A 158 -2.97 3.18 3.00
CA LEU A 158 -2.18 2.95 1.79
C LEU A 158 -0.81 2.41 2.18
N GLN A 159 -0.34 1.35 1.52
CA GLN A 159 0.99 0.77 1.79
C GLN A 159 1.76 0.43 0.53
N MET A 160 3.09 0.43 0.64
CA MET A 160 3.97 -0.19 -0.34
C MET A 160 4.81 -1.23 0.39
N ASP A 161 4.48 -2.51 0.20
CA ASP A 161 5.16 -3.61 0.90
C ASP A 161 6.51 -3.97 0.26
N PHE A 162 6.73 -3.54 -0.99
CA PHE A 162 7.87 -3.91 -1.82
C PHE A 162 8.04 -5.43 -1.94
N GLY A 163 6.98 -6.23 -1.79
CA GLY A 163 7.05 -7.69 -1.72
C GLY A 163 7.59 -8.26 -0.40
N LEU A 164 7.76 -7.44 0.64
CA LEU A 164 8.16 -7.87 1.98
C LEU A 164 6.95 -8.12 2.86
N THR A 165 6.94 -9.25 3.54
CA THR A 165 5.95 -9.53 4.59
C THR A 165 6.33 -8.83 5.89
N ILE A 166 5.37 -8.69 6.81
CA ILE A 166 5.66 -8.26 8.19
C ILE A 166 6.75 -9.11 8.84
N ASN A 167 6.77 -10.42 8.62
CA ASN A 167 7.81 -11.30 9.18
C ASN A 167 9.20 -10.95 8.62
N ASP A 168 9.30 -10.68 7.31
CA ASP A 168 10.56 -10.22 6.71
C ASP A 168 11.06 -8.92 7.34
N LEU A 169 10.14 -7.98 7.60
CA LEU A 169 10.43 -6.71 8.25
C LEU A 169 10.85 -6.91 9.72
N GLN A 170 10.20 -7.81 10.45
CA GLN A 170 10.60 -8.17 11.81
C GLN A 170 11.98 -8.85 11.86
N GLU A 171 12.35 -9.61 10.83
CA GLU A 171 13.68 -10.21 10.65
C GLU A 171 14.75 -9.22 10.17
N GLY A 172 14.38 -7.95 9.93
CA GLY A 172 15.32 -6.88 9.58
C GLY A 172 15.55 -6.68 8.08
N LYS A 173 14.76 -7.30 7.20
CA LYS A 173 14.78 -6.96 5.77
C LYS A 173 14.16 -5.59 5.57
N ARG A 174 14.77 -4.74 4.76
CA ARG A 174 14.26 -3.40 4.44
C ARG A 174 14.29 -3.21 2.93
N PRO A 175 13.29 -2.54 2.34
CA PRO A 175 13.37 -2.15 0.93
C PRO A 175 14.50 -1.13 0.77
N LYS A 176 15.27 -1.26 -0.31
CA LYS A 176 16.14 -0.15 -0.75
C LYS A 176 15.31 0.90 -1.45
N TYR A 177 15.77 2.15 -1.39
CA TYR A 177 15.29 3.18 -2.30
C TYR A 177 15.69 2.76 -3.73
N PRO A 178 14.73 2.50 -4.64
CA PRO A 178 15.06 2.22 -6.02
C PRO A 178 15.71 3.48 -6.61
N GLY A 179 16.96 3.35 -7.05
CA GLY A 179 17.77 4.45 -7.60
C GLY A 179 17.37 4.91 -8.99
#